data_AF-A0A0B6Y4S6-F1
#
_entry.id   AF-A0A0B6Y4S6-F1
#
_cell.length_a   1.000
_cell.length_b   1.000
_cell.length_c   1.000
_cell.angle_alpha   90.00
_cell.angle_beta   90.00
_cell.angle_gamma   90.00
#
_symmetry.space_group_name_H-M   'P 1'
#
loop_
_entity.id
_entity.type
_entity.pdbx_description
1 polymer ?
#
loop_
_entity_poly.entity_id
_entity_poly.type
_entity_poly.pdbx_seq_one_letter_code
_entity_poly.pdbx_strand_id
1 'polypeptide(L)'
;LYDTIMVTDQLDRATILSHARLYRPSSEHAVYAWLSSNSLSYYFIGFLQSELTDLGKIAQLSLPNEDLYDELEIMLPGHRKRFERAVQRLKLEQVNDATAEAPVLHGWWGKPDCLPQAKFDFLCVKASLFSSHDQRNTATIDFMVDSGSDVS
;
A
#
# COMPACT_ATOMS: atom_id res chain seq x y z
N LEU A 1 -19.82 -8.81 -10.07
CA LEU A 1 -18.65 -9.34 -10.79
C LEU A 1 -19.01 -10.36 -11.87
N TYR A 2 -20.01 -11.23 -11.69
CA TYR A 2 -20.45 -12.20 -12.71
C TYR A 2 -20.89 -11.57 -14.04
N ASP A 3 -21.63 -10.45 -14.03
CA ASP A 3 -22.14 -9.81 -15.25
C ASP A 3 -21.20 -8.76 -15.88
N THR A 4 -20.07 -8.44 -15.23
CA THR A 4 -19.28 -7.25 -15.61
C THR A 4 -18.14 -7.56 -16.58
N ILE A 5 -17.65 -8.80 -16.60
CA ILE A 5 -16.39 -9.16 -17.31
C ILE A 5 -16.63 -10.06 -18.52
N MET A 6 -17.88 -10.45 -18.81
CA MET A 6 -18.29 -11.29 -19.97
C MET A 6 -17.46 -12.57 -20.20
N VAL A 7 -16.75 -13.09 -19.19
CA VAL A 7 -16.06 -14.39 -19.27
C VAL A 7 -17.03 -15.49 -18.85
N THR A 8 -17.67 -16.13 -19.83
CA THR A 8 -18.71 -17.15 -19.61
C THR A 8 -18.16 -18.53 -19.28
N ASP A 9 -16.97 -18.87 -19.77
CA ASP A 9 -16.31 -20.16 -19.54
C ASP A 9 -15.74 -20.28 -18.11
N GLN A 10 -15.91 -21.45 -17.50
CA GLN A 10 -15.49 -21.68 -16.10
C GLN A 10 -13.98 -21.89 -15.96
N LEU A 11 -13.33 -22.48 -16.96
CA LEU A 11 -11.92 -22.79 -16.96
C LEU A 11 -11.09 -21.53 -17.22
N ASP A 12 -11.55 -20.67 -18.13
CA ASP A 12 -10.97 -19.34 -18.36
C ASP A 12 -11.03 -18.48 -17.10
N ARG A 13 -12.16 -18.49 -16.37
CA ARG A 13 -12.28 -17.78 -15.09
C ARG A 13 -11.30 -18.31 -14.05
N ALA A 14 -11.18 -19.63 -13.90
CA ALA A 14 -10.25 -20.23 -12.95
C ALA A 14 -8.80 -19.83 -13.28
N THR A 15 -8.47 -19.76 -14.57
CA THR A 15 -7.17 -19.34 -15.09
C THR A 15 -6.90 -17.86 -14.84
N ILE A 16 -7.86 -16.97 -15.11
CA ILE A 16 -7.73 -15.54 -14.82
C ILE A 16 -7.55 -15.32 -13.32
N LEU A 17 -8.34 -16.00 -12.48
CA LEU A 17 -8.23 -15.86 -11.02
C LEU A 17 -6.89 -16.40 -10.50
N SER A 18 -6.36 -17.49 -11.06
CA SER A 18 -5.06 -18.02 -10.66
C SER A 18 -3.93 -17.06 -11.04
N HIS A 19 -3.94 -16.50 -12.26
CA HIS A 19 -2.97 -15.49 -12.68
C HIS A 19 -3.10 -14.18 -11.91
N ALA A 20 -4.33 -13.72 -11.63
CA ALA A 20 -4.58 -12.51 -10.85
C ALA A 20 -4.02 -12.61 -9.42
N ARG A 21 -4.05 -13.79 -8.80
CA ARG A 21 -3.43 -14.03 -7.48
C ARG A 21 -1.91 -13.91 -7.51
N LEU A 22 -1.29 -14.24 -8.64
CA LEU A 22 0.16 -14.19 -8.83
C LEU A 22 0.63 -12.85 -9.40
N TYR A 23 -0.30 -12.01 -9.87
CA TYR A 23 0.02 -10.74 -10.47
C TYR A 23 0.77 -9.84 -9.48
N ARG A 24 1.96 -9.41 -9.88
CA ARG A 24 2.72 -8.37 -9.22
C ARG A 24 2.87 -7.22 -10.22
N PRO A 25 2.50 -5.98 -9.84
CA PRO A 25 2.78 -4.83 -10.67
C PRO A 25 4.28 -4.77 -10.97
N SER A 26 4.64 -4.44 -12.21
CA SER A 26 6.04 -4.17 -12.54
C SER A 26 6.50 -2.88 -11.88
N SER A 27 7.81 -2.69 -11.75
CA SER A 27 8.38 -1.47 -11.19
C SER A 27 8.02 -0.25 -12.05
N GLU A 28 7.98 -0.40 -13.38
CA GLU A 28 7.51 0.64 -14.29
C GLU A 28 6.06 1.02 -14.02
N HIS A 29 5.19 0.02 -13.78
CA HIS A 29 3.79 0.30 -13.44
C HIS A 29 3.67 1.04 -12.10
N ALA A 30 4.49 0.69 -11.11
CA ALA A 30 4.52 1.40 -9.84
C ALA A 30 4.94 2.87 -10.01
N VAL A 31 5.96 3.15 -10.84
CA VAL A 31 6.36 4.52 -11.18
C VAL A 31 5.24 5.26 -11.92
N TYR A 32 4.59 4.63 -12.90
CA TYR A 32 3.45 5.24 -13.60
C TYR A 32 2.32 5.60 -12.63
N ALA A 33 1.92 4.65 -11.76
CA ALA A 33 0.87 4.87 -10.77
C ALA A 33 1.23 6.00 -9.79
N TRP A 34 2.49 6.06 -9.35
CA TRP A 34 2.99 7.13 -8.49
C TRP A 34 3.02 8.49 -9.19
N LEU A 35 3.45 8.56 -10.45
CA LEU A 35 3.38 9.80 -11.23
C LEU A 35 1.93 10.25 -11.43
N SER A 36 1.02 9.30 -11.70
CA SER A 36 -0.41 9.56 -11.89
C SER A 36 -1.07 10.12 -10.62
N SER A 37 -0.78 9.54 -9.45
CA SER A 37 -1.30 10.04 -8.17
C SER A 37 -0.77 11.43 -7.80
N ASN A 38 0.36 11.84 -8.39
CA ASN A 38 0.92 13.17 -8.27
C ASN A 38 0.61 14.08 -9.47
N SER A 39 -0.30 13.71 -10.37
CA SER A 39 -0.65 14.49 -11.57
C SER A 39 0.58 14.84 -12.42
N LEU A 40 1.50 13.89 -12.59
CA LEU A 40 2.75 13.96 -13.36
C LEU A 40 2.87 12.80 -14.39
N SER A 41 1.79 12.06 -14.66
CA SER A 41 1.78 10.89 -15.56
C SER A 41 2.24 11.20 -16.98
N TYR A 42 2.09 12.44 -17.45
CA TYR A 42 2.60 12.91 -18.74
C TYR A 42 4.11 12.66 -18.91
N TYR A 43 4.88 12.77 -17.82
CA TYR A 43 6.35 12.63 -17.85
C TYR A 43 6.83 11.18 -17.83
N PHE A 44 5.94 10.21 -17.75
CA PHE A 44 6.31 8.80 -17.59
C PHE A 44 7.26 8.28 -18.68
N ILE A 45 7.11 8.74 -19.92
CA ILE A 45 8.01 8.36 -21.01
C ILE A 45 9.45 8.84 -20.74
N GLY A 46 9.62 10.06 -20.21
CA GLY A 46 10.93 10.56 -19.78
C GLY A 46 11.55 9.66 -18.71
N PHE A 47 10.78 9.24 -17.71
CA PHE A 47 11.26 8.31 -16.68
C PHE A 47 11.70 6.94 -17.24
N LEU A 48 10.97 6.41 -18.24
CA LEU A 48 11.36 5.16 -18.91
C LEU A 48 12.66 5.34 -19.70
N GLN A 49 12.80 6.45 -20.44
CA GLN A 49 13.98 6.73 -21.25
C GLN A 49 15.23 6.99 -20.40
N SER A 50 15.05 7.62 -19.23
CA SER A 50 16.09 7.87 -18.22
C SER A 50 16.37 6.68 -17.30
N GLU A 51 15.75 5.53 -17.53
CA GLU A 51 15.87 4.32 -16.69
C GLU A 51 15.51 4.54 -15.20
N LEU A 52 14.71 5.56 -14.91
CA LEU A 52 14.15 5.86 -13.58
C LEU A 52 12.84 5.08 -13.39
N THR A 53 12.95 3.76 -13.46
CA THR A 53 11.81 2.83 -13.40
C THR A 53 11.58 2.22 -12.01
N ASP A 54 12.31 2.71 -11.00
CA ASP A 54 12.25 2.21 -9.63
C ASP A 54 12.00 3.35 -8.63
N LEU A 55 11.01 3.16 -7.76
CA LEU A 55 10.65 4.16 -6.73
C LEU A 55 11.75 4.33 -5.68
N GLY A 56 12.56 3.29 -5.41
CA GLY A 56 13.75 3.37 -4.55
C GLY A 56 14.77 4.35 -5.11
N LYS A 57 15.13 4.20 -6.38
CA LYS A 57 16.04 5.13 -7.08
C LYS A 57 15.48 6.56 -7.11
N ILE A 58 14.19 6.72 -7.42
CA ILE A 58 13.54 8.04 -7.45
C ILE A 58 13.57 8.71 -6.06
N ALA A 59 13.36 7.94 -4.99
CA ALA A 59 13.47 8.45 -3.63
C ALA A 59 14.89 8.88 -3.26
N GLN A 60 15.93 8.42 -3.95
CA GLN A 60 17.31 8.80 -3.67
C GLN A 60 17.76 10.06 -4.43
N LEU A 61 16.92 10.60 -5.32
CA LEU A 61 17.25 11.78 -6.11
C LEU A 61 17.54 13.00 -5.21
N SER A 62 18.62 13.70 -5.53
CA SER A 62 18.94 15.00 -4.95
C SER A 62 18.23 16.08 -5.75
N LEU A 63 17.20 16.70 -5.16
CA LEU A 63 16.43 17.77 -5.78
C LEU A 63 16.57 19.07 -4.96
N PRO A 64 16.57 20.24 -5.62
CA PRO A 64 16.37 20.47 -7.05
C PRO A 64 17.58 20.07 -7.91
N ASN A 65 17.33 19.62 -9.15
CA ASN A 65 18.36 19.27 -10.13
C ASN A 65 17.89 19.66 -11.55
N GLU A 66 18.52 20.68 -12.14
CA GLU A 66 18.12 21.23 -13.44
C GLU A 66 18.41 20.26 -14.59
N ASP A 67 19.56 19.58 -14.59
CA ASP A 67 19.91 18.61 -15.64
C ASP A 67 18.87 17.47 -15.70
N LEU A 68 18.42 17.01 -14.54
CA LEU A 68 17.37 15.99 -14.44
C LEU A 68 16.01 16.52 -14.92
N TYR A 69 15.68 17.78 -14.63
CA TYR A 69 14.42 18.37 -15.09
C TYR A 69 14.38 18.49 -16.61
N ASP A 70 15.51 18.82 -17.23
CA ASP A 70 15.63 18.89 -18.68
C ASP A 70 15.57 17.49 -19.30
N GLU A 71 16.26 16.50 -18.72
CA GLU A 71 16.21 15.10 -19.16
C GLU A 71 14.79 14.53 -19.12
N LEU A 72 14.03 14.82 -18.06
CA LEU A 72 12.64 14.38 -17.88
C LEU A 72 11.61 15.30 -18.54
N GLU A 73 12.05 16.36 -19.23
CA GLU A 73 11.24 17.41 -19.85
C GLU A 73 10.25 18.12 -18.89
N ILE A 74 10.58 18.19 -17.59
CA ILE A 74 9.77 18.88 -16.56
C ILE A 74 10.10 20.39 -16.58
N MET A 75 9.63 21.08 -17.62
CA MET A 75 9.96 22.50 -17.84
C MET A 75 9.14 23.48 -16.98
N LEU A 76 7.92 23.09 -16.57
CA LEU A 76 7.02 23.98 -15.85
C LEU A 76 7.43 24.10 -14.37
N PRO A 77 7.66 25.32 -13.84
CA PRO A 77 8.07 25.50 -12.44
C PRO A 77 7.11 24.87 -11.42
N GLY A 78 5.81 24.92 -11.70
CA GLY A 78 4.79 24.28 -10.86
C GLY A 78 4.91 22.75 -10.85
N HIS A 79 5.31 22.13 -11.95
CA HIS A 79 5.52 20.69 -12.04
C HIS A 79 6.81 20.28 -11.36
N ARG A 80 7.89 21.06 -11.50
CA ARG A 80 9.14 20.87 -10.74
C ARG A 80 8.87 20.87 -9.24
N LYS A 81 8.16 21.88 -8.72
CA LYS A 81 7.76 21.94 -7.30
C LYS A 81 6.89 20.76 -6.86
N ARG A 82 6.00 20.28 -7.73
CA ARG A 82 5.16 19.11 -7.45
C ARG A 82 6.00 17.83 -7.38
N PHE A 83 6.93 17.65 -8.30
CA PHE A 83 7.85 16.52 -8.33
C PHE A 83 8.77 16.52 -7.11
N GLU A 84 9.36 17.66 -6.75
CA GLU A 84 10.14 17.83 -5.52
C GLU A 84 9.36 17.36 -4.27
N ARG A 85 8.12 17.83 -4.11
CA ARG A 85 7.26 17.43 -2.98
C ARG A 85 6.91 15.95 -3.02
N ALA A 86 6.65 15.40 -4.20
CA ALA A 86 6.34 13.99 -4.37
C ALA A 86 7.54 13.12 -3.96
N VAL A 87 8.76 13.47 -4.39
CA VAL A 87 9.99 12.76 -4.02
C VAL A 87 10.27 12.87 -2.52
N GLN A 88 10.06 14.05 -1.91
CA GLN A 88 10.21 14.21 -0.46
C GLN A 88 9.22 13.34 0.33
N ARG A 89 7.97 13.25 -0.12
CA ARG A 89 6.98 12.36 0.50
C ARG A 89 7.38 10.89 0.33
N LEU A 90 7.85 10.50 -0.85
CA LEU A 90 8.32 9.14 -1.13
C LEU A 90 9.53 8.76 -0.24
N LYS A 91 10.45 9.69 0.01
CA LYS A 91 11.56 9.52 0.97
C LYS A 91 11.04 9.20 2.37
N LEU A 92 10.08 9.99 2.85
CA LEU A 92 9.48 9.79 4.17
C LEU A 92 8.74 8.46 4.26
N GLU A 93 8.00 8.08 3.22
CA GLU A 93 7.31 6.80 3.13
C GLU A 93 8.30 5.63 3.18
N GLN A 94 9.44 5.70 2.50
CA GLN A 94 10.45 4.63 2.56
C GLN A 94 11.17 4.53 3.91
N VAL A 95 11.44 5.68 4.55
CA VAL A 95 11.97 5.69 5.91
C VAL A 95 10.95 5.10 6.88
N ASN A 96 9.69 5.49 6.73
CA ASN A 96 8.60 4.96 7.55
C ASN A 96 8.41 3.47 7.30
N ASP A 97 8.37 2.97 6.06
CA ASP A 97 8.26 1.53 5.75
C ASP A 97 9.47 0.73 6.25
N ALA A 98 10.66 1.34 6.32
CA ALA A 98 11.82 0.71 6.94
C ALA A 98 11.70 0.61 8.48
N THR A 99 10.84 1.42 9.09
CA THR A 99 10.60 1.46 10.56
C THR A 99 9.22 0.95 10.99
N ALA A 100 8.27 0.90 10.07
CA ALA A 100 6.91 0.45 10.28
C ALA A 100 6.96 -1.06 10.18
N GLU A 101 6.83 -1.71 11.34
CA GLU A 101 6.62 -3.14 11.38
C GLU A 101 5.47 -3.47 10.43
N ALA A 102 5.70 -4.42 9.51
CA ALA A 102 4.65 -4.94 8.65
C ALA A 102 3.43 -5.27 9.54
N PRO A 103 2.21 -4.88 9.14
CA PRO A 103 1.03 -5.05 9.99
C PRO A 103 0.93 -6.53 10.39
N VAL A 104 1.22 -6.79 11.67
CA VAL A 104 1.27 -8.17 12.20
C VAL A 104 -0.13 -8.78 12.19
N LEU A 105 -1.16 -7.94 12.24
CA LEU A 105 -2.54 -8.37 12.34
C LEU A 105 -3.52 -7.29 11.87
N HIS A 106 -4.64 -7.71 11.31
CA HIS A 106 -5.76 -6.83 10.96
C HIS A 106 -6.89 -6.99 11.97
N GLY A 107 -7.34 -5.87 12.52
CA GLY A 107 -8.54 -5.79 13.36
C GLY A 107 -9.79 -5.34 12.59
N TRP A 108 -10.90 -5.26 13.31
CA TRP A 108 -12.18 -4.74 12.85
C TRP A 108 -12.79 -3.85 13.94
N TRP A 109 -13.54 -2.82 13.55
CA TRP A 109 -14.31 -2.01 14.51
C TRP A 109 -15.70 -2.61 14.68
N GLY A 110 -16.08 -2.90 15.93
CA GLY A 110 -17.42 -3.35 16.26
C GLY A 110 -17.55 -3.86 17.69
N LYS A 111 -18.60 -4.65 17.95
CA LYS A 111 -18.90 -5.17 19.29
C LYS A 111 -18.56 -6.65 19.38
N PRO A 112 -17.67 -7.06 20.29
CA PRO A 112 -17.37 -8.48 20.44
C PRO A 112 -18.59 -9.22 21.01
N ASP A 113 -18.66 -10.53 20.76
CA ASP A 113 -19.79 -11.37 21.16
C ASP A 113 -20.07 -11.36 22.67
N CYS A 114 -19.04 -11.07 23.49
CA CYS A 114 -19.17 -10.95 24.93
C CYS A 114 -19.82 -9.62 25.39
N LEU A 115 -19.90 -8.60 24.53
CA LEU A 115 -20.45 -7.26 24.86
C LEU A 115 -21.39 -6.73 23.75
N PRO A 116 -22.46 -7.45 23.39
CA PRO A 116 -23.36 -7.02 22.30
C PRO A 116 -24.08 -5.70 22.61
N GLN A 117 -24.25 -5.38 23.90
CA GLN A 117 -24.91 -4.16 24.36
C GLN A 117 -23.97 -2.99 24.63
N ALA A 118 -22.70 -3.09 24.23
CA ALA A 118 -21.77 -1.97 24.38
C ALA A 118 -22.32 -0.70 23.70
N LYS A 119 -22.09 0.46 24.32
CA LYS A 119 -22.54 1.75 23.79
C LYS A 119 -21.78 2.15 22.53
N PHE A 120 -20.49 1.80 22.46
CA PHE A 120 -19.58 2.15 21.38
C PHE A 120 -18.97 0.89 20.78
N ASP A 121 -18.43 1.04 19.57
CA ASP A 121 -17.65 0.00 18.91
C ASP A 121 -16.20 0.04 19.42
N PHE A 122 -15.58 -1.13 19.50
CA PHE A 122 -14.19 -1.30 19.91
C PHE A 122 -13.36 -1.77 18.73
N LEU A 123 -12.07 -1.44 18.74
CA LEU A 123 -11.12 -2.09 17.86
C LEU A 123 -10.92 -3.52 18.37
N CYS A 124 -11.39 -4.49 17.59
CA CYS A 124 -11.39 -5.90 17.93
C CYS A 124 -10.45 -6.66 17.00
N VAL A 125 -9.81 -7.68 17.53
CA VAL A 125 -8.84 -8.49 16.81
C VAL A 125 -9.07 -9.97 17.13
N LYS A 126 -9.10 -10.82 16.09
CA LYS A 126 -9.19 -12.28 16.25
C LYS A 126 -7.81 -12.88 16.37
N ALA A 127 -7.55 -13.57 17.47
CA ALA A 127 -6.32 -14.33 17.66
C ALA A 127 -6.61 -15.72 18.23
N SER A 128 -5.71 -16.66 17.94
CA SER A 128 -5.77 -18.02 18.46
C SER A 128 -4.75 -18.19 19.58
N LEU A 129 -5.22 -18.58 20.76
CA LEU A 129 -4.37 -18.98 21.86
C LEU A 129 -4.19 -20.50 21.85
N PHE A 130 -2.98 -20.96 22.14
CA PHE A 130 -2.68 -22.37 22.33
C PHE A 130 -1.95 -22.58 23.66
N SER A 131 -2.13 -23.75 24.27
CA SER A 131 -1.38 -24.11 25.47
C SER A 131 0.08 -24.41 25.12
N SER A 132 1.01 -23.93 25.93
CA SER A 132 2.43 -24.29 25.82
C SER A 132 2.69 -25.78 26.06
N HIS A 133 1.78 -26.46 26.77
CA HIS A 133 1.86 -27.89 27.07
C HIS A 133 1.16 -28.78 26.03
N ASP A 134 0.24 -28.24 25.23
CA ASP A 134 -0.41 -28.95 24.12
C ASP A 134 -0.88 -27.97 23.04
N GLN A 135 -0.14 -27.92 21.94
CA GLN A 135 -0.41 -27.05 20.79
C GLN A 135 -1.66 -27.46 20.00
N ARG A 136 -2.25 -28.64 20.25
CA ARG A 136 -3.50 -29.06 19.59
C ARG A 136 -4.73 -28.44 20.24
N ASN A 137 -4.58 -27.94 21.47
CA ASN A 137 -5.66 -27.27 22.18
C ASN A 137 -5.60 -25.77 21.88
N THR A 138 -6.35 -25.37 20.84
CA THR A 138 -6.37 -24.00 20.34
C THR A 138 -7.75 -23.39 20.54
N ALA A 139 -7.80 -22.18 21.10
CA ALA A 139 -9.02 -21.40 21.24
C ALA A 139 -8.90 -20.09 20.47
N THR A 140 -9.86 -19.79 19.59
CA THR A 140 -9.96 -18.48 18.94
C THR A 140 -10.76 -17.54 19.83
N ILE A 141 -10.19 -16.37 20.13
CA ILE A 141 -10.76 -15.38 21.02
C ILE A 141 -10.70 -14.00 20.36
N ASP A 142 -11.74 -13.20 20.59
CA ASP A 142 -11.75 -11.78 20.24
C ASP A 142 -11.06 -10.97 21.34
N PHE A 143 -10.00 -10.26 20.98
CA PHE A 143 -9.31 -9.31 21.83
C PHE A 143 -9.79 -7.90 21.52
N MET A 144 -10.22 -7.18 22.55
CA MET A 144 -10.43 -5.73 22.45
C MET A 144 -9.08 -5.04 22.62
N VAL A 145 -8.75 -4.15 21.70
CA VAL A 145 -7.52 -3.36 21.74
C VAL A 145 -7.84 -2.03 22.38
N ASP A 146 -7.29 -1.80 23.57
CA ASP A 146 -7.24 -0.46 24.15
C ASP A 146 -6.02 0.25 23.56
N SER A 147 -6.26 1.20 22.66
CA SER A 147 -5.18 1.96 22.05
C SER A 147 -4.62 3.04 22.97
N GLY A 148 -5.16 3.22 24.19
CA GLY A 148 -4.61 4.08 25.23
C GLY A 148 -4.04 5.38 24.68
N SER A 149 -4.81 6.13 23.87
CA SER A 149 -4.30 7.37 23.31
C SER A 149 -4.29 8.41 24.42
N ASP A 150 -3.11 8.65 25.00
CA ASP A 150 -2.86 9.85 25.81
C ASP A 150 -3.23 11.06 24.95
N VAL A 151 -4.29 11.75 25.35
CA VAL A 151 -4.68 13.03 24.75
C VAL A 151 -3.89 14.11 25.49
N SER A 152 -2.74 14.50 24.93
CA SER A 152 -1.97 15.68 25.36
C SER A 152 -2.31 16.89 24.51
#